data_AF-A0A935VC60-F1
#
_entry.id   AF-A0A935VC60-F1
#
_cell.length_a   1.000
_cell.length_b   1.000
_cell.length_c   1.000
_cell.angle_alpha   90.00
_cell.angle_beta   90.00
_cell.angle_gamma   90.00
#
_symmetry.space_group_name_H-M   'P 1'
#
loop_
_entity.id
_entity.type
_entity.pdbx_description
1 polymer ?
#
loop_
_entity_poly.entity_id
_entity_poly.type
_entity_poly.pdbx_seq_one_letter_code
_entity_poly.pdbx_strand_id
1 'polypeptide(L)'
;MPLKDRSALSIINPFIPAPTPTPTPQLSKEYIYAGSRMLAVVDANAAETPPADLAVWRPSSGVWYVYNLVTAAWTSYGWGNSSDIPVQGDFDGDGKTDFAIYRPTDNNWWITTSGNSSYYSTAFGASGDIPVPADYDGDGRTDIAVFRPGSSNANWYVYQSSTSSTVQTQYGLSTDKPAPADFDGDGKADITVWRLSNTTFYTLRSSDTTTQSAVMSFAGYTLTSGDKVVSADFDGDGRANYALRNGSSWLMLNSAFANMTVVTPSGDQASDIPVQNDYDGDGKVDIAVWATQTATGTSASRAHQTPSAKKPGAHPAIYPSLRCGGGRGFCAN
;
A
#
# COMPACT_ATOMS: atom_id res chain seq x y z
N MET A 1 -22.43 53.75 21.57
CA MET A 1 -21.01 53.33 21.69
C MET A 1 -20.82 52.81 23.10
N PRO A 2 -20.73 51.49 23.34
CA PRO A 2 -20.64 50.96 24.70
C PRO A 2 -19.19 50.90 25.17
N LEU A 3 -18.94 51.49 26.33
CA LEU A 3 -17.72 51.35 27.11
C LEU A 3 -17.86 50.13 28.04
N LYS A 4 -16.97 49.17 27.82
CA LYS A 4 -16.24 48.28 28.75
C LYS A 4 -16.88 47.93 30.10
N ASP A 5 -17.16 46.63 30.25
CA ASP A 5 -17.09 45.87 31.50
C ASP A 5 -16.07 44.74 31.25
N ARG A 6 -14.85 44.63 31.82
CA ARG A 6 -14.28 44.74 33.19
C ARG A 6 -14.56 43.58 34.16
N SER A 7 -14.92 42.41 33.64
CA SER A 7 -14.89 41.16 34.42
C SER A 7 -14.32 39.97 33.62
N ALA A 8 -13.00 39.74 33.73
CA ALA A 8 -12.34 38.42 33.57
C ALA A 8 -10.79 38.45 33.77
N LEU A 9 -10.23 39.48 34.40
CA LEU A 9 -8.77 39.63 34.62
C LEU A 9 -8.24 38.86 35.86
N SER A 10 -8.85 37.74 36.25
CA SER A 10 -8.47 37.05 37.50
C SER A 10 -7.72 35.73 37.34
N ILE A 11 -7.33 35.27 36.14
CA ILE A 11 -6.49 34.05 36.01
C ILE A 11 -5.52 34.20 34.83
N ILE A 12 -4.50 35.05 34.97
CA ILE A 12 -3.30 35.01 34.12
C ILE A 12 -2.26 34.19 34.86
N ASN A 13 -2.04 32.94 34.44
CA ASN A 13 -0.85 32.18 34.77
C ASN A 13 0.24 32.54 33.73
N PRO A 14 1.39 33.13 34.10
CA PRO A 14 2.38 33.65 33.15
C PRO A 14 3.35 32.59 32.57
N PHE A 15 3.03 31.29 32.65
CA PHE A 15 3.83 30.21 32.05
C PHE A 15 2.98 29.13 31.37
N ILE A 16 2.24 29.51 30.33
CA ILE A 16 1.70 28.55 29.35
C ILE A 16 2.51 28.75 28.06
N PRO A 17 3.22 27.72 27.54
CA PRO A 17 3.71 27.77 26.17
C PRO A 17 2.54 28.13 25.26
N ALA A 18 2.71 29.08 24.34
CA ALA A 18 1.73 29.29 23.29
C ALA A 18 1.37 27.91 22.69
N PRO A 19 0.09 27.61 22.38
CA PRO A 19 -0.20 26.44 21.57
C PRO A 19 0.73 26.51 20.36
N THR A 20 1.60 25.51 20.23
CA THR A 20 2.45 25.39 19.06
C THR A 20 1.50 25.44 17.87
N PRO A 21 1.62 26.42 16.96
CA PRO A 21 0.80 26.41 15.77
C PRO A 21 1.03 25.05 15.11
N THR A 22 -0.04 24.27 14.93
CA THR A 22 -0.01 23.14 14.00
C THR A 22 0.60 23.67 12.73
N PRO A 23 1.75 23.16 12.26
CA PRO A 23 2.28 23.57 10.97
C PRO A 23 1.16 23.32 9.95
N THR A 24 0.55 24.40 9.48
CA THR A 24 -0.40 24.35 8.40
C THR A 24 0.45 24.11 7.16
N PRO A 25 0.31 22.97 6.46
CA PRO A 25 1.07 22.73 5.24
C PRO A 25 0.80 23.87 4.26
N GLN A 26 1.85 24.53 3.80
CA GLN A 26 1.75 25.50 2.72
C GLN A 26 1.59 24.72 1.40
N LEU A 27 0.36 24.65 0.88
CA LEU A 27 0.07 24.05 -0.43
C LEU A 27 0.50 25.00 -1.55
N SER A 28 1.30 24.50 -2.50
CA SER A 28 1.54 25.18 -3.78
C SER A 28 0.42 24.85 -4.78
N LYS A 29 -0.10 25.89 -5.44
CA LYS A 29 -1.20 25.85 -6.44
C LYS A 29 -0.71 25.36 -7.81
N GLU A 30 -1.52 24.56 -8.53
CA GLU A 30 -1.63 24.63 -10.00
C GLU A 30 -2.89 23.94 -10.59
N TYR A 31 -3.25 24.31 -11.82
CA TYR A 31 -4.55 24.16 -12.50
C TYR A 31 -4.67 22.88 -13.35
N ILE A 32 -5.87 22.29 -13.45
CA ILE A 32 -6.15 21.11 -14.32
C ILE A 32 -6.73 21.54 -15.68
N TYR A 33 -6.13 21.00 -16.75
CA TYR A 33 -6.55 21.15 -18.14
C TYR A 33 -7.18 19.85 -18.67
N ALA A 34 -8.13 19.95 -19.60
CA ALA A 34 -8.57 18.83 -20.45
C ALA A 34 -8.20 19.14 -21.90
N GLY A 35 -7.07 18.62 -22.35
CA GLY A 35 -6.44 19.08 -23.59
C GLY A 35 -6.07 20.58 -23.48
N SER A 36 -6.43 21.41 -24.47
CA SER A 36 -6.08 22.84 -24.49
C SER A 36 -7.13 23.80 -23.86
N ARG A 37 -8.12 23.32 -23.09
CA ARG A 37 -9.11 24.20 -22.40
C ARG A 37 -9.46 23.76 -20.97
N MET A 38 -9.78 24.75 -20.13
CA MET A 38 -10.06 24.70 -18.68
C MET A 38 -11.52 24.29 -18.36
N LEU A 39 -11.76 23.38 -17.40
CA LEU A 39 -13.08 22.76 -17.15
C LEU A 39 -13.66 22.78 -15.69
N ALA A 40 -13.15 23.63 -14.79
CA ALA A 40 -13.74 24.04 -13.48
C ALA A 40 -13.23 23.35 -12.19
N VAL A 41 -13.56 23.99 -11.06
CA VAL A 41 -12.97 23.91 -9.70
C VAL A 41 -14.00 23.38 -8.70
N VAL A 42 -13.65 22.40 -7.86
CA VAL A 42 -14.35 22.11 -6.58
C VAL A 42 -13.31 21.67 -5.52
N ASP A 43 -13.24 22.44 -4.44
CA ASP A 43 -12.45 22.35 -3.20
C ASP A 43 -10.91 22.33 -3.27
N ALA A 44 -10.33 23.47 -2.89
CA ALA A 44 -9.01 23.97 -3.24
C ALA A 44 -7.80 23.44 -2.43
N ASN A 45 -7.95 22.36 -1.66
CA ASN A 45 -6.91 21.87 -0.73
C ASN A 45 -6.66 20.34 -0.74
N ALA A 46 -7.34 19.54 -1.57
CA ALA A 46 -6.90 18.19 -1.85
C ALA A 46 -5.95 18.26 -3.05
N ALA A 47 -4.66 18.05 -2.83
CA ALA A 47 -3.79 17.70 -3.93
C ALA A 47 -4.17 16.27 -4.31
N GLU A 48 -4.84 16.09 -5.44
CA GLU A 48 -4.82 14.80 -6.12
C GLU A 48 -3.33 14.48 -6.30
N THR A 49 -2.84 13.46 -5.60
CA THR A 49 -1.50 12.94 -5.86
C THR A 49 -1.45 12.56 -7.34
N PRO A 50 -0.37 12.89 -8.08
CA PRO A 50 -0.23 12.41 -9.44
C PRO A 50 -0.49 10.89 -9.45
N PRO A 51 -1.28 10.38 -10.41
CA PRO A 51 -1.69 8.99 -10.41
C PRO A 51 -0.46 8.09 -10.28
N ALA A 52 -0.51 7.13 -9.35
CA ALA A 52 0.64 6.29 -9.08
C ALA A 52 1.02 5.47 -10.32
N ASP A 53 2.28 5.56 -10.73
CA ASP A 53 2.78 4.83 -11.90
C ASP A 53 2.58 3.31 -11.73
N LEU A 54 2.27 2.62 -12.83
CA LEU A 54 2.13 1.17 -12.79
C LEU A 54 3.50 0.51 -12.99
N ALA A 55 4.00 -0.16 -11.95
CA ALA A 55 5.25 -0.92 -11.99
C ALA A 55 5.03 -2.43 -11.96
N VAL A 56 5.82 -3.16 -12.75
CA VAL A 56 5.77 -4.63 -12.82
C VAL A 56 7.18 -5.18 -12.82
N TRP A 57 7.48 -6.05 -11.87
CA TRP A 57 8.73 -6.79 -11.86
C TRP A 57 8.58 -8.11 -12.62
N ARG A 58 9.49 -8.38 -13.57
CA ARG A 58 9.54 -9.65 -14.31
C ARG A 58 10.56 -10.60 -13.67
N PRO A 59 10.13 -11.69 -13.00
CA PRO A 59 11.03 -12.58 -12.31
C PRO A 59 12.08 -13.24 -13.21
N SER A 60 11.71 -13.64 -14.43
CA SER A 60 12.66 -14.35 -15.31
C SER A 60 13.87 -13.52 -15.73
N SER A 61 13.80 -12.19 -15.65
CA SER A 61 14.86 -11.27 -16.08
C SER A 61 15.29 -10.26 -15.02
N GLY A 62 14.60 -10.18 -13.88
CA GLY A 62 14.88 -9.19 -12.84
C GLY A 62 14.67 -7.74 -13.30
N VAL A 63 13.75 -7.52 -14.26
CA VAL A 63 13.51 -6.19 -14.86
C VAL A 63 12.19 -5.63 -14.37
N TRP A 64 12.22 -4.40 -13.88
CA TRP A 64 11.04 -3.58 -13.62
C TRP A 64 10.59 -2.91 -14.91
N TYR A 65 9.31 -2.95 -15.19
CA TYR A 65 8.65 -2.19 -16.25
C TYR A 65 7.71 -1.20 -15.60
N VAL A 66 7.94 0.08 -15.82
CA VAL A 66 7.12 1.16 -15.28
C VAL A 66 6.40 1.83 -16.42
N TYR A 67 5.08 1.90 -16.31
CA TYR A 67 4.24 2.71 -17.16
C TYR A 67 3.91 3.99 -16.43
N ASN A 68 4.47 5.10 -16.92
CA ASN A 68 4.20 6.39 -16.34
C ASN A 68 2.83 6.88 -16.80
N LEU A 69 1.88 7.04 -15.86
CA LEU A 69 0.49 7.35 -16.19
C LEU A 69 0.30 8.79 -16.69
N VAL A 70 1.22 9.69 -16.33
CA VAL A 70 1.19 11.10 -16.75
C VAL A 70 1.69 11.27 -18.19
N THR A 71 2.81 10.64 -18.53
CA THR A 71 3.48 10.77 -19.84
C THR A 71 3.09 9.67 -20.82
N ALA A 72 2.35 8.65 -20.38
CA ALA A 72 1.98 7.46 -21.14
C ALA A 72 3.20 6.73 -21.73
N ALA A 73 4.35 6.79 -21.05
CA ALA A 73 5.61 6.24 -21.52
C ALA A 73 6.04 4.99 -20.73
N TRP A 74 6.71 4.06 -21.41
CA TRP A 74 7.31 2.89 -20.79
C TRP A 74 8.79 3.14 -20.48
N THR A 75 9.16 2.83 -19.25
CA THR A 75 10.56 2.77 -18.81
C THR A 75 10.86 1.36 -18.29
N SER A 76 12.08 0.88 -18.49
CA SER A 76 12.53 -0.39 -17.91
C SER A 76 13.77 -0.19 -17.07
N TYR A 77 13.76 -0.76 -15.87
CA TYR A 77 14.90 -0.75 -14.96
C TYR A 77 15.36 -2.20 -14.73
N GLY A 78 16.52 -2.55 -15.28
CA GLY A 78 17.17 -3.84 -15.06
C GLY A 78 17.78 -3.87 -13.66
N TRP A 79 16.96 -4.17 -12.66
CA TRP A 79 17.33 -4.10 -11.25
C TRP A 79 16.78 -5.29 -10.47
N GLY A 80 17.54 -6.40 -10.52
CA GLY A 80 17.23 -7.64 -9.84
C GLY A 80 17.69 -8.88 -10.61
N ASN A 81 17.55 -10.03 -9.98
CA ASN A 81 17.88 -11.35 -10.49
C ASN A 81 16.66 -12.27 -10.32
N SER A 82 16.63 -13.43 -10.97
CA SER A 82 15.44 -14.31 -10.93
C SER A 82 15.10 -14.94 -9.58
N SER A 83 16.02 -14.88 -8.62
CA SER A 83 15.83 -15.32 -7.24
C SER A 83 15.38 -14.20 -6.30
N ASP A 84 15.35 -12.95 -6.76
CA ASP A 84 15.04 -11.81 -5.92
C ASP A 84 13.53 -11.69 -5.67
N ILE A 85 13.15 -11.07 -4.56
CA ILE A 85 11.77 -10.80 -4.19
C ILE A 85 11.55 -9.29 -4.34
N PRO A 86 10.68 -8.83 -5.26
CA PRO A 86 10.34 -7.42 -5.36
C PRO A 86 9.61 -6.97 -4.10
N VAL A 87 9.99 -5.82 -3.58
CA VAL A 87 9.37 -5.20 -2.41
C VAL A 87 9.00 -3.76 -2.77
N GLN A 88 7.81 -3.34 -2.35
CA GLN A 88 7.29 -2.00 -2.60
C GLN A 88 7.46 -1.15 -1.35
N GLY A 89 7.77 0.13 -1.52
CA GLY A 89 7.84 1.10 -0.42
C GLY A 89 8.49 2.40 -0.85
N ASP A 90 8.17 3.48 -0.14
CA ASP A 90 8.90 4.75 -0.17
C ASP A 90 9.95 4.71 0.94
N PHE A 91 11.21 4.40 0.61
CA PHE A 91 12.25 4.20 1.61
C PHE A 91 13.04 5.47 1.93
N ASP A 92 12.96 6.52 1.10
CA ASP A 92 13.61 7.81 1.35
C ASP A 92 12.65 8.92 1.85
N GLY A 93 11.34 8.66 1.82
CA GLY A 93 10.28 9.51 2.35
C GLY A 93 9.92 10.66 1.41
N ASP A 94 10.14 10.51 0.11
CA ASP A 94 9.83 11.55 -0.89
C ASP A 94 8.37 11.50 -1.41
N GLY A 95 7.57 10.57 -0.87
CA GLY A 95 6.19 10.32 -1.24
C GLY A 95 6.03 9.41 -2.47
N LYS A 96 7.12 8.84 -2.99
CA LYS A 96 7.09 7.93 -4.15
C LYS A 96 7.59 6.55 -3.79
N THR A 97 6.97 5.55 -4.41
CA THR A 97 7.48 4.17 -4.32
C THR A 97 8.85 4.06 -5.01
N ASP A 98 9.81 3.47 -4.30
CA ASP A 98 11.15 3.16 -4.78
C ASP A 98 11.26 1.77 -5.41
N PHE A 99 12.32 1.57 -6.18
CA PHE A 99 12.67 0.25 -6.69
C PHE A 99 13.45 -0.51 -5.63
N ALA A 100 12.84 -1.52 -5.03
CA ALA A 100 13.50 -2.30 -3.99
C ALA A 100 13.31 -3.81 -4.19
N ILE A 101 14.36 -4.56 -3.84
CA ILE A 101 14.33 -6.03 -3.82
C ILE A 101 14.94 -6.55 -2.52
N TYR A 102 14.41 -7.68 -2.04
CA TYR A 102 15.09 -8.53 -1.06
C TYR A 102 15.70 -9.72 -1.80
N ARG A 103 16.98 -10.01 -1.55
CA ARG A 103 17.70 -11.13 -2.14
C ARG A 103 17.92 -12.23 -1.11
N PRO A 104 17.18 -13.36 -1.18
CA PRO A 104 17.32 -14.45 -0.22
C PRO A 104 18.68 -15.16 -0.25
N THR A 105 19.43 -15.07 -1.36
CA THR A 105 20.72 -15.77 -1.50
C THR A 105 21.84 -15.15 -0.67
N ASP A 106 21.74 -13.85 -0.35
CA ASP A 106 22.69 -13.11 0.49
C ASP A 106 22.03 -12.41 1.69
N ASN A 107 20.71 -12.57 1.85
CA ASN A 107 19.88 -11.92 2.88
C ASN A 107 20.04 -10.40 2.89
N ASN A 108 20.09 -9.80 1.70
CA ASN A 108 20.37 -8.38 1.53
C ASN A 108 19.19 -7.66 0.85
N TRP A 109 18.94 -6.44 1.30
CA TRP A 109 18.00 -5.51 0.69
C TRP A 109 18.76 -4.57 -0.23
N TRP A 110 18.20 -4.32 -1.40
CA TRP A 110 18.80 -3.44 -2.40
C TRP A 110 17.73 -2.44 -2.84
N ILE A 111 17.97 -1.16 -2.61
CA ILE A 111 17.01 -0.08 -2.84
C ILE A 111 17.63 0.98 -3.74
N THR A 112 16.87 1.39 -4.75
CA THR A 112 17.17 2.53 -5.60
C THR A 112 16.03 3.53 -5.53
N THR A 113 16.34 4.72 -5.03
CA THR A 113 15.36 5.78 -4.81
C THR A 113 14.87 6.34 -6.14
N SER A 114 13.55 6.45 -6.31
CA SER A 114 12.92 6.85 -7.57
C SER A 114 13.18 8.32 -7.92
N GLY A 115 13.28 9.21 -6.92
CA GLY A 115 13.41 10.66 -7.10
C GLY A 115 14.79 11.15 -7.51
N ASN A 116 15.87 10.47 -7.10
CA ASN A 116 17.24 10.94 -7.33
C ASN A 116 18.21 9.84 -7.82
N SER A 117 17.73 8.61 -8.03
CA SER A 117 18.53 7.45 -8.46
C SER A 117 19.71 7.10 -7.54
N SER A 118 19.67 7.53 -6.27
CA SER A 118 20.58 7.03 -5.24
C SER A 118 20.32 5.56 -4.98
N TYR A 119 21.37 4.86 -4.59
CA TYR A 119 21.32 3.43 -4.37
C TYR A 119 22.06 3.07 -3.10
N TYR A 120 21.48 2.15 -2.34
CA TYR A 120 22.09 1.57 -1.15
C TYR A 120 21.63 0.14 -0.92
N SER A 121 22.34 -0.55 -0.02
CA SER A 121 21.98 -1.88 0.41
C SER A 121 22.15 -2.06 1.90
N THR A 122 21.34 -2.95 2.45
CA THR A 122 21.27 -3.22 3.89
C THR A 122 21.17 -4.72 4.11
N ALA A 123 22.24 -5.31 4.63
CA ALA A 123 22.26 -6.73 4.98
C ALA A 123 21.36 -6.95 6.20
N PHE A 124 20.14 -7.45 5.97
CA PHE A 124 19.13 -7.59 6.99
C PHE A 124 18.19 -8.75 6.69
N GLY A 125 18.16 -9.70 7.62
CA GLY A 125 17.38 -10.93 7.49
C GLY A 125 18.26 -12.18 7.61
N ALA A 126 17.63 -13.32 7.40
CA ALA A 126 18.24 -14.65 7.41
C ALA A 126 17.52 -15.57 6.42
N SER A 127 18.14 -16.72 6.16
CA SER A 127 17.56 -17.74 5.28
C SER A 127 16.18 -18.17 5.77
N GLY A 128 15.18 -18.08 4.90
CA GLY A 128 13.78 -18.43 5.19
C GLY A 128 12.92 -17.27 5.69
N ASP A 129 13.50 -16.08 5.87
CA ASP A 129 12.75 -14.88 6.20
C ASP A 129 11.88 -14.41 5.02
N ILE A 130 10.71 -13.86 5.36
CA ILE A 130 9.76 -13.27 4.43
C ILE A 130 9.86 -11.74 4.57
N PRO A 131 10.16 -10.99 3.48
CA PRO A 131 10.21 -9.52 3.55
C PRO A 131 8.80 -8.94 3.76
N VAL A 132 8.69 -7.98 4.68
CA VAL A 132 7.42 -7.36 5.12
C VAL A 132 7.59 -5.86 5.37
N PRO A 133 8.08 -5.10 4.38
CA PRO A 133 8.36 -3.68 4.56
C PRO A 133 7.06 -2.89 4.81
N ALA A 134 7.11 -1.92 5.71
CA ALA A 134 6.05 -0.96 6.01
C ALA A 134 6.63 0.14 6.92
N ASP A 135 5.90 1.23 7.15
CA ASP A 135 6.27 2.25 8.13
C ASP A 135 5.82 1.80 9.55
N TYR A 136 6.69 1.17 10.33
CA TYR A 136 6.33 0.65 11.66
C TYR A 136 6.58 1.66 12.78
N ASP A 137 7.36 2.72 12.53
CA ASP A 137 7.70 3.72 13.54
C ASP A 137 6.99 5.07 13.38
N GLY A 138 6.33 5.27 12.23
CA GLY A 138 5.48 6.42 11.89
C GLY A 138 6.27 7.64 11.42
N ASP A 139 7.47 7.45 10.88
CA ASP A 139 8.30 8.55 10.38
C ASP A 139 7.99 8.94 8.92
N GLY A 140 7.04 8.25 8.29
CA GLY A 140 6.63 8.47 6.90
C GLY A 140 7.52 7.75 5.88
N ARG A 141 8.45 6.90 6.32
CA ARG A 141 9.30 6.07 5.46
C ARG A 141 9.00 4.60 5.67
N THR A 142 9.24 3.84 4.62
CA THR A 142 9.17 2.39 4.67
C THR A 142 10.38 1.84 5.41
N ASP A 143 10.14 1.11 6.49
CA ASP A 143 11.16 0.37 7.21
C ASP A 143 11.48 -0.95 6.51
N ILE A 144 12.75 -1.36 6.63
CA ILE A 144 13.18 -2.69 6.23
C ILE A 144 12.74 -3.67 7.32
N ALA A 145 11.91 -4.66 6.96
CA ALA A 145 11.41 -5.61 7.93
C ALA A 145 11.27 -7.03 7.38
N VAL A 146 11.43 -8.01 8.27
CA VAL A 146 11.27 -9.44 7.97
C VAL A 146 10.38 -10.15 8.98
N PHE A 147 9.53 -11.04 8.48
CA PHE A 147 8.83 -12.05 9.24
C PHE A 147 9.61 -13.36 9.17
N ARG A 148 10.00 -13.88 10.34
CA ARG A 148 10.77 -15.10 10.49
C ARG A 148 9.90 -16.19 11.13
N PRO A 149 9.39 -17.15 10.33
CA PRO A 149 8.77 -18.35 10.87
C PRO A 149 9.77 -19.15 11.72
N GLY A 150 9.45 -19.41 12.97
CA GLY A 150 10.19 -20.35 13.82
C GLY A 150 9.65 -21.78 13.72
N SER A 151 9.94 -22.62 14.71
CA SER A 151 9.38 -23.97 14.78
C SER A 151 7.89 -24.01 15.17
N SER A 152 7.43 -23.01 15.92
CA SER A 152 6.02 -22.93 16.36
C SER A 152 5.52 -21.49 16.35
N ASN A 153 6.31 -20.55 16.87
CA ASN A 153 6.01 -19.13 16.84
C ASN A 153 6.80 -18.43 15.74
N ALA A 154 6.41 -17.22 15.38
CA ALA A 154 7.16 -16.36 14.48
C ALA A 154 7.74 -15.14 15.20
N ASN A 155 8.77 -14.54 14.62
CA ASN A 155 9.36 -13.28 15.07
C ASN A 155 9.36 -12.28 13.92
N TRP A 156 9.11 -11.03 14.25
CA TRP A 156 9.26 -9.88 13.38
C TRP A 156 10.56 -9.17 13.75
N TYR A 157 11.32 -8.76 12.75
CA TYR A 157 12.49 -7.90 12.92
C TYR A 157 12.30 -6.70 12.02
N VAL A 158 12.31 -5.50 12.60
CA VAL A 158 12.12 -4.23 11.91
C VAL A 158 13.37 -3.40 12.11
N TYR A 159 14.01 -3.00 11.02
CA TYR A 159 15.09 -2.02 11.00
C TYR A 159 14.48 -0.64 10.73
N GLN A 160 14.29 0.09 11.83
CA GLN A 160 13.65 1.41 11.82
C GLN A 160 14.49 2.43 11.09
N SER A 161 13.90 3.07 10.09
CA SER A 161 14.56 4.04 9.23
C SER A 161 14.91 5.33 9.99
N SER A 162 14.10 5.74 10.96
CA SER A 162 14.31 6.94 11.78
C SER A 162 15.48 6.83 12.77
N THR A 163 15.73 5.63 13.31
CA THR A 163 16.72 5.41 14.39
C THR A 163 17.88 4.51 13.97
N SER A 164 17.84 3.89 12.79
CA SER A 164 18.82 2.88 12.35
C SER A 164 19.00 1.74 13.35
N SER A 165 17.93 1.38 14.07
CA SER A 165 17.93 0.37 15.12
C SER A 165 16.97 -0.76 14.80
N THR A 166 17.31 -1.97 15.26
CA THR A 166 16.47 -3.15 15.07
C THR A 166 15.54 -3.36 16.26
N VAL A 167 14.25 -3.43 15.99
CA VAL A 167 13.23 -3.86 16.95
C VAL A 167 12.83 -5.30 16.63
N GLN A 168 12.76 -6.15 17.66
CA GLN A 168 12.28 -7.52 17.55
C GLN A 168 10.97 -7.69 18.30
N THR A 169 9.97 -8.27 17.64
CA THR A 169 8.67 -8.59 18.26
C THR A 169 8.31 -10.05 17.98
N GLN A 170 8.10 -10.86 19.03
CA GLN A 170 7.56 -12.21 18.86
C GLN A 170 6.04 -12.15 18.75
N TYR A 171 5.50 -12.41 17.56
CA TYR A 171 4.06 -12.40 17.33
C TYR A 171 3.66 -13.30 16.15
N GLY A 172 2.58 -14.06 16.34
CA GLY A 172 2.07 -15.03 15.37
C GLY A 172 2.71 -16.42 15.46
N LEU A 173 2.19 -17.33 14.65
CA LEU A 173 2.65 -18.72 14.50
C LEU A 173 3.48 -18.90 13.23
N SER A 174 4.27 -19.97 13.19
CA SER A 174 5.10 -20.32 12.03
C SER A 174 4.30 -20.59 10.74
N THR A 175 3.01 -20.89 10.86
CA THR A 175 2.10 -21.14 9.73
C THR A 175 1.32 -19.91 9.26
N ASP A 176 1.42 -18.80 9.99
CA ASP A 176 0.65 -17.61 9.63
C ASP A 176 1.31 -16.88 8.45
N LYS A 177 0.51 -16.15 7.67
CA LYS A 177 1.02 -15.25 6.62
C LYS A 177 1.10 -13.82 7.17
N PRO A 178 2.22 -13.10 7.04
CA PRO A 178 2.30 -11.71 7.48
C PRO A 178 1.43 -10.80 6.61
N ALA A 179 0.92 -9.74 7.22
CA ALA A 179 -0.07 -8.83 6.62
C ALA A 179 -0.01 -7.41 7.23
N PRO A 180 1.18 -6.80 7.38
CA PRO A 180 1.29 -5.51 8.07
C PRO A 180 0.52 -4.41 7.33
N ALA A 181 -0.23 -3.60 8.07
CA ALA A 181 -0.93 -2.41 7.61
C ALA A 181 -1.43 -1.62 8.84
N ASP A 182 -1.79 -0.35 8.67
CA ASP A 182 -2.33 0.49 9.75
C ASP A 182 -3.83 0.22 9.94
N PHE A 183 -4.21 -0.71 10.82
CA PHE A 183 -5.62 -1.08 11.02
C PHE A 183 -6.33 -0.20 12.06
N ASP A 184 -5.59 0.52 12.90
CA ASP A 184 -6.16 1.37 13.95
C ASP A 184 -6.13 2.88 13.65
N GLY A 185 -5.41 3.27 12.58
CA GLY A 185 -5.36 4.60 12.00
C GLY A 185 -4.41 5.52 12.75
N ASP A 186 -3.37 4.98 13.39
CA ASP A 186 -2.37 5.76 14.13
C ASP A 186 -1.22 6.27 13.26
N GLY A 187 -1.23 5.94 11.96
CA GLY A 187 -0.21 6.28 10.99
C GLY A 187 0.97 5.32 10.97
N LYS A 188 0.90 4.19 11.70
CA LYS A 188 1.94 3.16 11.72
C LYS A 188 1.36 1.83 11.29
N ALA A 189 2.18 1.04 10.63
CA ALA A 189 1.85 -0.32 10.31
C ALA A 189 1.77 -1.18 11.58
N ASP A 190 0.62 -1.82 11.77
CA ASP A 190 0.43 -2.83 12.80
C ASP A 190 1.08 -4.15 12.41
N ILE A 191 1.62 -4.86 13.41
CA ILE A 191 2.08 -6.23 13.23
C ILE A 191 0.87 -7.15 13.11
N THR A 192 0.54 -7.55 11.88
CA THR A 192 -0.64 -8.36 11.60
C THR A 192 -0.30 -9.66 10.89
N VAL A 193 -1.02 -10.73 11.25
CA VAL A 193 -0.90 -12.05 10.64
C VAL A 193 -2.26 -12.61 10.23
N TRP A 194 -2.33 -13.26 9.07
CA TRP A 194 -3.45 -14.08 8.63
C TRP A 194 -3.25 -15.54 9.02
N ARG A 195 -4.18 -16.08 9.82
CA ARG A 195 -4.21 -17.48 10.24
C ARG A 195 -5.32 -18.23 9.54
N LEU A 196 -4.94 -19.10 8.61
CA LEU A 196 -5.91 -19.89 7.84
C LEU A 196 -6.64 -20.94 8.69
N SER A 197 -5.98 -21.55 9.68
CA SER A 197 -6.54 -22.67 10.46
C SER A 197 -7.82 -22.33 11.22
N ASN A 198 -8.06 -21.05 11.48
CA ASN A 198 -9.28 -20.53 12.07
C ASN A 198 -9.79 -19.27 11.35
N THR A 199 -9.36 -19.07 10.10
CA THR A 199 -9.81 -17.98 9.22
C THR A 199 -9.80 -16.60 9.88
N THR A 200 -8.74 -16.27 10.62
CA THR A 200 -8.69 -15.05 11.44
C THR A 200 -7.43 -14.23 11.17
N PHE A 201 -7.57 -12.92 11.03
CA PHE A 201 -6.47 -11.98 11.17
C PHE A 201 -6.23 -11.66 12.65
N TYR A 202 -4.98 -11.66 13.07
CA TYR A 202 -4.56 -11.21 14.40
C TYR A 202 -3.65 -10.00 14.24
N THR A 203 -4.04 -8.87 14.81
CA THR A 203 -3.35 -7.58 14.73
C THR A 203 -2.82 -7.23 16.11
N LEU A 204 -1.52 -7.03 16.23
CA LEU A 204 -0.90 -6.38 17.39
C LEU A 204 -0.79 -4.90 17.08
N ARG A 205 -1.63 -4.09 17.73
CA ARG A 205 -1.74 -2.66 17.44
C ARG A 205 -0.49 -1.89 17.87
N SER A 206 0.03 -1.05 16.99
CA SER A 206 1.18 -0.16 17.22
C SER A 206 0.90 0.84 18.35
N SER A 207 -0.32 1.37 18.41
CA SER A 207 -0.71 2.46 19.30
C SER A 207 -0.81 2.07 20.78
N ASP A 208 -1.26 0.84 21.06
CA ASP A 208 -1.61 0.39 22.41
C ASP A 208 -1.13 -1.03 22.76
N THR A 209 -0.47 -1.72 21.83
CA THR A 209 0.04 -3.10 21.97
C THR A 209 -1.03 -4.16 22.27
N THR A 210 -2.31 -3.84 22.06
CA THR A 210 -3.39 -4.79 22.24
C THR A 210 -3.55 -5.68 21.01
N THR A 211 -3.97 -6.93 21.23
CA THR A 211 -4.31 -7.84 20.15
C THR A 211 -5.77 -7.68 19.75
N GLN A 212 -5.99 -7.35 18.48
CA GLN A 212 -7.29 -7.39 17.82
C GLN A 212 -7.42 -8.64 16.94
N SER A 213 -8.63 -9.17 16.79
CA SER A 213 -8.90 -10.37 15.98
C SER A 213 -10.07 -10.13 15.04
N ALA A 214 -9.87 -10.41 13.75
CA ALA A 214 -10.88 -10.27 12.71
C ALA A 214 -11.14 -11.61 12.02
N VAL A 215 -12.32 -12.20 12.25
CA VAL A 215 -12.71 -13.47 11.61
C VAL A 215 -13.25 -13.18 10.21
N MET A 216 -12.63 -13.79 9.20
CA MET A 216 -13.06 -13.67 7.80
C MET A 216 -14.03 -14.81 7.48
N SER A 217 -15.32 -14.51 7.46
CA SER A 217 -16.38 -15.48 7.14
C SER A 217 -17.37 -14.91 6.12
N PHE A 218 -17.20 -15.29 4.86
CA PHE A 218 -18.00 -14.81 3.74
C PHE A 218 -18.89 -15.94 3.24
N ALA A 219 -20.21 -15.73 3.26
CA ALA A 219 -21.15 -16.75 2.81
C ALA A 219 -20.87 -17.15 1.34
N GLY A 220 -20.70 -18.45 1.09
CA GLY A 220 -20.41 -18.98 -0.24
C GLY A 220 -18.93 -18.97 -0.65
N TYR A 221 -18.02 -18.52 0.22
CA TYR A 221 -16.58 -18.52 -0.02
C TYR A 221 -15.86 -19.48 0.92
N THR A 222 -15.00 -20.32 0.34
CA THR A 222 -14.13 -21.23 1.10
C THR A 222 -12.71 -20.68 1.06
N LEU A 223 -12.17 -20.33 2.22
CA LEU A 223 -10.82 -19.81 2.34
C LEU A 223 -9.80 -20.94 2.30
N THR A 224 -8.70 -20.73 1.58
CA THR A 224 -7.68 -21.75 1.30
C THR A 224 -6.26 -21.22 1.47
N SER A 225 -5.28 -22.12 1.44
CA SER A 225 -3.87 -21.73 1.42
C SER A 225 -3.45 -20.98 0.15
N GLY A 226 -4.24 -21.09 -0.94
CA GLY A 226 -4.01 -20.39 -2.20
C GLY A 226 -4.33 -18.90 -2.15
N ASP A 227 -5.16 -18.47 -1.19
CA ASP A 227 -5.62 -17.09 -1.08
C ASP A 227 -4.46 -16.13 -0.79
N LYS A 228 -4.59 -14.92 -1.33
CA LYS A 228 -3.59 -13.85 -1.17
C LYS A 228 -4.10 -12.85 -0.15
N VAL A 229 -3.24 -12.46 0.78
CA VAL A 229 -3.53 -11.38 1.72
C VAL A 229 -3.29 -10.07 1.01
N VAL A 230 -4.27 -9.17 1.07
CA VAL A 230 -4.32 -7.94 0.28
C VAL A 230 -4.93 -6.81 1.11
N SER A 231 -4.52 -6.67 2.36
CA SER A 231 -5.09 -5.65 3.26
C SER A 231 -4.60 -4.25 2.87
N ALA A 232 -5.52 -3.28 2.85
CA ALA A 232 -5.26 -1.90 2.46
C ALA A 232 -6.50 -1.04 2.81
N ASP A 233 -6.36 0.29 2.81
CA ASP A 233 -7.47 1.23 3.04
C ASP A 233 -8.30 1.42 1.76
N PHE A 234 -9.29 0.55 1.52
CA PHE A 234 -10.13 0.62 0.31
C PHE A 234 -11.32 1.58 0.46
N ASP A 235 -11.70 1.97 1.68
CA ASP A 235 -12.80 2.90 1.95
C ASP A 235 -12.36 4.35 2.23
N GLY A 236 -11.05 4.59 2.38
CA GLY A 236 -10.44 5.90 2.57
C GLY A 236 -10.69 6.47 3.96
N ASP A 237 -10.88 5.60 4.96
CA ASP A 237 -11.16 6.03 6.33
C ASP A 237 -9.87 6.25 7.16
N GLY A 238 -8.70 6.06 6.53
CA GLY A 238 -7.39 6.13 7.16
C GLY A 238 -7.00 4.84 7.86
N ARG A 239 -7.77 3.76 7.74
CA ARG A 239 -7.49 2.45 8.31
C ARG A 239 -7.56 1.37 7.26
N ALA A 240 -6.57 0.48 7.30
CA ALA A 240 -6.58 -0.70 6.47
C ALA A 240 -7.81 -1.57 6.74
N ASN A 241 -8.41 -2.08 5.67
CA ASN A 241 -9.40 -3.14 5.74
C ASN A 241 -8.71 -4.50 5.75
N TYR A 242 -9.29 -5.45 6.48
CA TYR A 242 -8.88 -6.85 6.43
C TYR A 242 -9.33 -7.45 5.11
N ALA A 243 -8.40 -7.89 4.28
CA ALA A 243 -8.77 -8.35 2.94
C ALA A 243 -7.96 -9.53 2.41
N LEU A 244 -8.67 -10.36 1.64
CA LEU A 244 -8.17 -11.54 0.96
C LEU A 244 -8.62 -11.54 -0.51
N ARG A 245 -7.75 -12.00 -1.40
CA ARG A 245 -8.13 -12.40 -2.76
C ARG A 245 -8.34 -13.91 -2.81
N ASN A 246 -9.58 -14.32 -3.03
CA ASN A 246 -10.03 -15.71 -3.13
C ASN A 246 -10.49 -15.98 -4.58
N GLY A 247 -9.71 -16.76 -5.32
CA GLY A 247 -9.92 -16.92 -6.75
C GLY A 247 -9.86 -15.56 -7.48
N SER A 248 -10.95 -15.18 -8.15
CA SER A 248 -11.10 -13.88 -8.82
C SER A 248 -11.84 -12.83 -7.97
N SER A 249 -12.15 -13.14 -6.72
CA SER A 249 -12.92 -12.25 -5.83
C SER A 249 -12.05 -11.64 -4.75
N TRP A 250 -12.33 -10.38 -4.44
CA TRP A 250 -11.78 -9.63 -3.33
C TRP A 250 -12.79 -9.65 -2.19
N LEU A 251 -12.36 -10.16 -1.05
CA LEU A 251 -13.15 -10.29 0.17
C LEU A 251 -12.59 -9.29 1.18
N MET A 252 -13.39 -8.30 1.58
CA MET A 252 -12.97 -7.20 2.43
C MET A 252 -13.87 -7.10 3.65
N LEU A 253 -13.28 -6.87 4.81
CA LEU A 253 -13.95 -6.54 6.06
C LEU A 253 -13.35 -5.23 6.56
N ASN A 254 -14.19 -4.22 6.75
CA ASN A 254 -13.70 -2.92 7.18
C ASN A 254 -13.11 -2.96 8.60
N SER A 255 -12.26 -1.98 8.91
CA SER A 255 -11.55 -1.87 10.19
C SER A 255 -12.48 -1.83 11.42
N ALA A 256 -13.72 -1.36 11.24
CA ALA A 256 -14.75 -1.33 12.28
C ALA A 256 -15.57 -2.63 12.44
N PHE A 257 -15.28 -3.68 11.66
CA PHE A 257 -16.00 -4.97 11.63
C PHE A 257 -17.50 -4.86 11.32
N ALA A 258 -17.92 -3.77 10.71
CA ALA A 258 -19.32 -3.46 10.47
C ALA A 258 -19.77 -3.86 9.06
N ASN A 259 -18.85 -3.80 8.10
CA ASN A 259 -19.14 -3.91 6.68
C ASN A 259 -18.25 -4.96 6.03
N MET A 260 -18.90 -5.91 5.37
CA MET A 260 -18.25 -6.97 4.62
C MET A 260 -18.59 -6.80 3.14
N THR A 261 -17.57 -6.63 2.31
CA THR A 261 -17.69 -6.34 0.89
C THR A 261 -17.06 -7.46 0.07
N VAL A 262 -17.74 -7.86 -1.00
CA VAL A 262 -17.22 -8.81 -1.98
C VAL A 262 -17.26 -8.16 -3.34
N VAL A 263 -16.10 -8.10 -4.00
CA VAL A 263 -15.97 -7.58 -5.37
C VAL A 263 -15.40 -8.66 -6.27
N THR A 264 -16.10 -8.97 -7.36
CA THR A 264 -15.64 -9.95 -8.36
C THR A 264 -15.54 -9.25 -9.72
N PRO A 265 -14.39 -8.62 -10.04
CA PRO A 265 -14.22 -7.94 -11.31
C PRO A 265 -14.37 -8.89 -12.51
N SER A 266 -15.06 -8.44 -13.55
CA SER A 266 -15.29 -9.25 -14.74
C SER A 266 -14.00 -9.45 -15.53
N GLY A 267 -13.62 -10.70 -15.79
CA GLY A 267 -12.45 -11.04 -16.60
C GLY A 267 -11.20 -11.41 -15.80
N ASP A 268 -11.19 -11.12 -14.50
CA ASP A 268 -10.14 -11.57 -13.58
C ASP A 268 -10.11 -13.09 -13.47
N GLN A 269 -8.90 -13.64 -13.45
CA GLN A 269 -8.64 -15.07 -13.27
C GLN A 269 -8.02 -15.32 -11.90
N ALA A 270 -8.23 -16.53 -11.37
CA ALA A 270 -7.61 -16.95 -10.11
C ALA A 270 -6.07 -16.92 -10.16
N SER A 271 -5.48 -17.04 -11.36
CA SER A 271 -4.04 -16.98 -11.60
C SER A 271 -3.47 -15.56 -11.65
N ASP A 272 -4.32 -14.53 -11.67
CA ASP A 272 -3.87 -13.15 -11.74
C ASP A 272 -3.30 -12.72 -10.39
N ILE A 273 -2.30 -11.84 -10.42
CA ILE A 273 -1.57 -11.40 -9.22
C ILE A 273 -2.21 -10.09 -8.75
N PRO A 274 -2.70 -9.98 -7.50
CA PRO A 274 -3.22 -8.72 -7.00
C PRO A 274 -2.12 -7.66 -6.94
N VAL A 275 -2.46 -6.45 -7.35
CA VAL A 275 -1.65 -5.25 -7.21
C VAL A 275 -2.56 -4.15 -6.65
N GLN A 276 -2.11 -3.55 -5.55
CA GLN A 276 -2.90 -2.60 -4.77
C GLN A 276 -2.13 -1.28 -4.75
N ASN A 277 -2.82 -0.20 -5.10
CA ASN A 277 -2.28 1.15 -5.01
C ASN A 277 -3.43 2.15 -5.14
N ASP A 278 -3.18 3.41 -4.83
CA ASP A 278 -4.07 4.51 -5.21
C ASP A 278 -3.74 4.95 -6.64
N TYR A 279 -4.41 4.37 -7.65
CA TYR A 279 -4.09 4.62 -9.06
C TYR A 279 -4.74 5.89 -9.60
N ASP A 280 -5.84 6.34 -9.01
CA ASP A 280 -6.53 7.56 -9.42
C ASP A 280 -6.25 8.79 -8.53
N GLY A 281 -5.55 8.61 -7.40
CA GLY A 281 -5.09 9.68 -6.53
C GLY A 281 -6.15 10.19 -5.57
N ASP A 282 -7.22 9.42 -5.34
CA ASP A 282 -8.38 9.83 -4.54
C ASP A 282 -8.21 9.58 -3.03
N GLY A 283 -7.04 9.05 -2.62
CA GLY A 283 -6.70 8.72 -1.25
C GLY A 283 -7.24 7.36 -0.79
N LYS A 284 -7.84 6.57 -1.68
CA LYS A 284 -8.21 5.17 -1.43
C LYS A 284 -7.32 4.24 -2.20
N VAL A 285 -7.10 3.07 -1.63
CA VAL A 285 -6.45 1.99 -2.38
C VAL A 285 -7.46 1.37 -3.35
N ASP A 286 -7.05 1.27 -4.60
CA ASP A 286 -7.77 0.59 -5.66
C ASP A 286 -7.44 -0.90 -5.71
N ILE A 287 -8.35 -1.67 -6.32
CA ILE A 287 -8.11 -3.06 -6.67
C ILE A 287 -7.61 -3.18 -8.11
N ALA A 288 -6.47 -3.85 -8.30
CA ALA A 288 -6.00 -4.19 -9.63
C ALA A 288 -5.38 -5.58 -9.64
N VAL A 289 -5.26 -6.16 -10.84
CA VAL A 289 -4.59 -7.43 -11.05
C VAL A 289 -3.64 -7.39 -12.24
N TRP A 290 -2.55 -8.13 -12.12
CA TRP A 290 -1.67 -8.47 -13.22
C TRP A 290 -2.05 -9.83 -13.80
N ALA A 291 -2.52 -9.86 -15.04
CA ALA A 291 -2.93 -11.08 -15.70
C ALA A 291 -1.72 -11.89 -16.17
N THR A 292 -1.65 -13.13 -15.70
CA THR A 292 -0.53 -14.05 -15.99
C THR A 292 -0.74 -14.86 -17.28
N GLN A 293 -1.98 -14.92 -17.79
CA GLN A 293 -2.34 -15.47 -19.10
C GLN A 293 -3.49 -14.69 -19.74
N THR A 294 -3.33 -14.23 -20.98
CA THR A 294 -4.49 -14.02 -21.87
C THR A 294 -4.75 -15.31 -22.65
N ALA A 295 -5.99 -15.55 -23.04
CA ALA A 295 -6.42 -16.62 -23.96
C ALA A 295 -5.74 -16.58 -25.35
N THR A 296 -4.71 -15.75 -25.55
CA THR A 296 -3.94 -15.60 -26.79
C THR A 296 -2.44 -15.39 -26.56
N GLY A 297 -1.89 -15.69 -25.38
CA GLY A 297 -0.43 -15.82 -25.18
C GLY A 297 0.36 -14.56 -24.81
N THR A 298 -0.28 -13.53 -24.23
CA THR A 298 0.40 -12.33 -23.69
C THR A 298 -0.06 -11.94 -22.29
N SER A 299 0.83 -11.41 -21.44
CA SER A 299 0.49 -10.90 -20.09
C SER A 299 0.01 -9.43 -20.17
N ALA A 300 -0.93 -9.04 -19.31
CA ALA A 300 -1.61 -7.73 -19.34
C ALA A 300 -2.09 -7.30 -17.94
N SER A 301 -1.97 -6.04 -17.56
CA SER A 301 -2.60 -5.51 -16.33
C SER A 301 -4.04 -5.06 -16.57
N ARG A 302 -4.89 -5.21 -15.54
CA ARG A 302 -6.26 -4.69 -15.47
C ARG A 302 -6.47 -4.02 -14.11
N ALA A 303 -6.90 -2.76 -14.12
CA ALA A 303 -7.29 -2.01 -12.94
C ALA A 303 -8.82 -1.86 -12.88
N HIS A 304 -9.40 -1.95 -11.68
CA HIS A 304 -10.83 -1.84 -11.43
C HIS A 304 -11.08 -0.90 -10.24
N GLN A 305 -11.94 0.10 -10.41
CA GLN A 305 -12.31 0.98 -9.29
C GLN A 305 -13.17 0.25 -8.25
N THR A 306 -12.96 0.57 -6.97
CA THR A 306 -13.84 0.11 -5.89
C THR A 306 -15.19 0.83 -5.96
N PRO A 307 -16.34 0.15 -5.73
CA PRO A 307 -17.64 0.80 -5.76
C PRO A 307 -17.90 1.56 -4.44
N SER A 308 -17.49 2.82 -4.35
CA SER A 308 -17.99 3.75 -3.31
C SER A 308 -19.13 4.63 -3.85
N ALA A 309 -20.00 5.06 -2.93
CA ALA A 309 -21.32 5.63 -3.19
C ALA A 309 -21.36 6.67 -4.33
N LYS A 310 -22.22 6.40 -5.33
CA LYS A 310 -22.54 7.31 -6.44
C LYS A 310 -22.77 8.75 -5.96
N LYS A 311 -21.83 9.65 -6.22
CA LYS A 311 -22.21 11.02 -6.59
C LYS A 311 -22.75 10.98 -8.02
N PRO A 312 -23.98 11.44 -8.30
CA PRO A 312 -24.51 11.47 -9.65
C PRO A 312 -23.65 12.41 -10.50
N GLY A 313 -22.84 11.87 -11.42
CA GLY A 313 -22.03 12.66 -12.36
C GLY A 313 -20.60 12.19 -12.58
N ALA A 314 -20.06 11.24 -11.81
CA ALA A 314 -18.74 10.67 -12.09
C ALA A 314 -18.82 9.65 -13.25
N HIS A 315 -18.12 9.94 -14.34
CA HIS A 315 -17.94 9.02 -15.46
C HIS A 315 -16.84 8.01 -15.11
N PRO A 316 -17.03 6.70 -15.37
CA PRO A 316 -16.02 5.69 -15.11
C PRO A 316 -14.85 5.86 -16.07
N ALA A 317 -13.65 6.09 -15.54
CA ALA A 317 -12.42 5.87 -16.29
C ALA A 317 -12.25 4.36 -16.44
N ILE A 318 -12.78 3.80 -17.53
CA ILE A 318 -12.42 2.44 -17.96
C ILE A 318 -10.96 2.53 -18.42
N TYR A 319 -10.01 2.15 -17.56
CA TYR A 319 -8.62 2.03 -17.97
C TYR A 319 -8.52 0.99 -19.09
N PRO A 320 -7.85 1.30 -20.21
CA PRO A 320 -7.68 0.33 -21.29
C PRO A 320 -6.91 -0.88 -20.77
N SER A 321 -7.36 -2.08 -21.15
CA SER A 321 -6.60 -3.30 -20.89
C SER A 321 -5.20 -3.16 -21.46
N LEU A 322 -4.17 -3.16 -20.60
CA LEU A 322 -2.77 -3.00 -21.01
C LEU A 322 -2.29 -4.29 -21.70
N ARG A 323 -2.33 -4.35 -23.04
CA ARG A 323 -1.88 -5.53 -23.82
C ARG A 323 -0.41 -5.39 -24.21
N CYS A 324 0.49 -6.17 -23.62
CA CYS A 324 1.87 -6.26 -24.10
C CYS A 324 2.02 -7.40 -25.13
N GLY A 325 2.16 -7.06 -26.42
CA GLY A 325 2.45 -8.02 -27.49
C GLY A 325 3.82 -8.71 -27.31
N GLY A 326 3.86 -10.04 -27.43
CA GLY A 326 5.09 -10.83 -27.32
C GLY A 326 5.96 -10.70 -28.57
N GLY A 327 7.24 -10.41 -28.36
CA GLY A 327 8.29 -10.51 -29.39
C GLY A 327 8.86 -9.16 -29.83
N ARG A 328 9.98 -8.76 -29.23
CA ARG A 328 10.85 -7.62 -29.59
C ARG A 328 10.12 -6.29 -29.88
N GLY A 329 9.95 -5.49 -28.82
CA GLY A 329 9.87 -4.03 -28.91
C GLY A 329 8.55 -3.46 -29.44
N PHE A 330 8.10 -2.42 -28.74
CA PHE A 330 6.98 -1.52 -29.05
C PHE A 330 5.57 -2.00 -28.68
N CYS A 331 5.01 -1.36 -27.65
CA CYS A 331 3.58 -1.34 -27.38
C CYS A 331 2.93 -0.32 -28.34
N ALA A 332 1.91 -0.73 -29.07
CA ALA A 332 1.05 0.18 -29.84
C ALA A 332 -0.35 0.17 -29.22
N ASN A 333 -0.96 1.37 -29.23
CA ASN A 333 -2.26 1.73 -28.64
C ASN A 333 -3.41 0.76 -28.95
#